data_AF-A0A975RJN3-F1
#
_entry.id   AF-A0A975RJN3-F1
#
_cell.length_a   1.000
_cell.length_b   1.000
_cell.length_c   1.000
_cell.angle_alpha   90.00
_cell.angle_beta   90.00
_cell.angle_gamma   90.00
#
_symmetry.space_group_name_H-M   'P 1'
#
loop_
_entity.id
_entity.type
_entity.pdbx_description
1 polymer ?
#
loop_
_entity_poly.entity_id
_entity_poly.type
_entity_poly.pdbx_seq_one_letter_code
_entity_poly.pdbx_strand_id
1 'polypeptide(L)'
;MLETTTTEPSERALCAFRRCRQPLPPPGPKGGRPVEFCPDRSWQGGKSCKQLAAADQALREAFGDSAPQAALQDATAAFADLADGLAAPLSELQRSLETVSASARDEVAASLTRATAADERAAEADGHRQAAEDRARQAEDDARAARDEAQEHQRARENAERAEQAARADAKKAELHQARAEASAAATAEHARAAAEEARTERAKGEKLAAQLAERTEQLGVATAERDAVQDALDRERTRAVDAQQQLVARLDRAAADLDAERDHARELEQQLRDAVHQSRTDAATASAALTSAQEQTRELAAELTEHRRQAATVLADRDDALARLARVHRIALDTTAEDLRTDLLAELLALPATPPE
;
A
#
# COMPACT_ATOMS: atom_id res chain seq x y z
N MET A 1 -11.68 -107.61 -189.43
CA MET A 1 -10.66 -107.90 -188.40
C MET A 1 -10.92 -106.97 -187.23
N LEU A 2 -11.03 -107.55 -186.03
CA LEU A 2 -11.07 -106.98 -184.69
C LEU A 2 -12.32 -106.15 -184.29
N GLU A 3 -13.17 -106.85 -183.53
CA GLU A 3 -14.28 -106.37 -182.70
C GLU A 3 -13.75 -105.68 -181.44
N THR A 4 -14.34 -104.55 -181.07
CA THR A 4 -14.37 -104.04 -179.68
C THR A 4 -15.68 -103.27 -179.46
N THR A 5 -16.48 -103.77 -178.52
CA THR A 5 -17.83 -103.34 -178.11
C THR A 5 -17.81 -102.46 -176.84
N THR A 6 -19.00 -101.91 -176.48
CA THR A 6 -19.46 -101.55 -175.09
C THR A 6 -19.19 -100.08 -174.66
N THR A 7 -20.07 -99.22 -174.10
CA THR A 7 -21.49 -99.24 -173.64
C THR A 7 -22.02 -97.80 -173.33
N GLU A 8 -23.36 -97.62 -173.38
CA GLU A 8 -24.22 -96.43 -173.16
C GLU A 8 -24.33 -95.85 -171.71
N PRO A 9 -24.92 -94.63 -171.50
CA PRO A 9 -24.81 -93.83 -170.27
C PRO A 9 -25.90 -94.06 -169.20
N SER A 10 -25.52 -94.04 -167.92
CA SER A 10 -26.40 -94.20 -166.74
C SER A 10 -26.98 -92.88 -166.19
N GLU A 11 -28.30 -92.82 -165.96
CA GLU A 11 -29.04 -91.73 -165.28
C GLU A 11 -28.52 -91.46 -163.85
N ARG A 12 -28.29 -90.19 -163.48
CA ARG A 12 -27.80 -89.78 -162.14
C ARG A 12 -28.96 -89.59 -161.15
N ALA A 13 -28.91 -90.23 -159.98
CA ALA A 13 -29.93 -90.10 -158.92
C ALA A 13 -29.93 -88.72 -158.21
N LEU A 14 -31.10 -88.23 -157.78
CA LEU A 14 -31.27 -86.95 -157.06
C LEU A 14 -31.56 -87.17 -155.56
N CYS A 15 -31.19 -86.21 -154.72
CA CYS A 15 -31.43 -86.23 -153.27
C CYS A 15 -32.92 -86.36 -152.91
N ALA A 16 -33.24 -87.30 -152.02
CA ALA A 16 -34.60 -87.65 -151.62
C ALA A 16 -35.32 -86.54 -150.82
N PHE A 17 -34.61 -85.54 -150.27
CA PHE A 17 -35.27 -84.38 -149.66
C PHE A 17 -35.88 -83.49 -150.75
N ARG A 18 -37.22 -83.40 -150.79
CA ARG A 18 -38.01 -82.78 -151.87
C ARG A 18 -37.62 -81.33 -152.20
N ARG A 19 -37.14 -80.57 -151.22
CA ARG A 19 -36.68 -79.18 -151.41
C ARG A 19 -35.22 -79.03 -151.83
N CYS A 20 -34.41 -80.10 -151.75
CA CYS A 20 -33.01 -80.05 -152.14
C CYS A 20 -32.79 -80.51 -153.59
N ARG A 21 -33.33 -81.69 -153.97
CA ARG A 21 -33.23 -82.33 -155.31
C ARG A 21 -31.90 -82.15 -156.06
N GLN A 22 -30.78 -82.10 -155.35
CA GLN A 22 -29.45 -81.98 -155.95
C GLN A 22 -28.97 -83.35 -156.47
N PRO A 23 -28.23 -83.42 -157.60
CA PRO A 23 -27.68 -84.67 -158.11
C PRO A 23 -26.68 -85.27 -157.13
N LEU A 24 -26.87 -86.54 -156.81
CA LEU A 24 -26.04 -87.28 -155.89
C LEU A 24 -24.77 -87.74 -156.61
N PRO A 25 -23.62 -87.78 -155.91
CA PRO A 25 -22.38 -88.27 -156.48
C PRO A 25 -22.54 -89.74 -156.93
N PRO A 26 -21.93 -90.15 -158.07
CA PRO A 26 -22.09 -91.49 -158.58
C PRO A 26 -21.56 -92.54 -157.59
N PRO A 27 -22.17 -93.74 -157.53
CA PRO A 27 -21.72 -94.80 -156.63
C PRO A 27 -20.28 -95.19 -156.97
N GLY A 28 -19.39 -95.13 -155.97
CA GLY A 28 -17.95 -95.33 -156.17
C GLY A 28 -17.58 -96.76 -156.63
N PRO A 29 -16.36 -96.95 -157.19
CA PRO A 29 -15.94 -98.18 -157.90
C PRO A 29 -15.87 -99.45 -157.03
N LYS A 30 -16.12 -99.36 -155.72
CA LYS A 30 -16.18 -100.49 -154.76
C LYS A 30 -17.61 -100.94 -154.41
N GLY A 31 -18.59 -100.69 -155.28
CA GLY A 31 -19.94 -101.28 -155.17
C GLY A 31 -20.75 -100.87 -153.93
N GLY A 32 -20.56 -99.65 -153.42
CA GLY A 32 -21.28 -99.15 -152.24
C GLY A 32 -22.76 -98.78 -152.51
N ARG A 33 -23.61 -98.90 -151.48
CA ARG A 33 -25.04 -98.58 -151.53
C ARG A 33 -25.24 -97.10 -151.93
N PRO A 34 -26.13 -96.77 -152.90
CA PRO A 34 -26.39 -95.39 -153.29
C PRO A 34 -26.82 -94.54 -152.09
N VAL A 35 -26.23 -93.34 -151.94
CA VAL A 35 -26.60 -92.41 -150.87
C VAL A 35 -27.91 -91.69 -151.22
N GLU A 36 -28.92 -91.75 -150.36
CA GLU A 36 -30.25 -91.22 -150.65
C GLU A 36 -30.35 -89.69 -150.42
N PHE A 37 -29.45 -89.10 -149.63
CA PHE A 37 -29.44 -87.68 -149.28
C PHE A 37 -28.06 -87.05 -149.48
N CYS A 38 -28.00 -85.73 -149.75
CA CYS A 38 -26.74 -84.99 -149.86
C CYS A 38 -25.99 -85.01 -148.53
N PRO A 39 -24.75 -85.52 -148.47
CA PRO A 39 -23.95 -85.53 -147.24
C PRO A 39 -23.46 -84.12 -146.87
N ASP A 40 -23.18 -83.27 -147.86
CA ASP A 40 -22.42 -82.03 -147.64
C ASP A 40 -23.28 -80.76 -147.51
N ARG A 41 -24.61 -80.88 -147.42
CA ARG A 41 -25.51 -79.70 -147.35
C ARG A 41 -26.15 -79.52 -145.97
N SER A 42 -25.96 -78.33 -145.38
CA SER A 42 -26.55 -77.87 -144.12
C SER A 42 -27.49 -76.66 -144.30
N TRP A 43 -28.50 -76.54 -143.44
CA TRP A 43 -29.51 -75.45 -143.44
C TRP A 43 -29.37 -74.54 -142.20
N GLN A 44 -30.12 -73.41 -142.15
CA GLN A 44 -30.10 -72.49 -140.99
C GLN A 44 -30.34 -73.25 -139.67
N GLY A 45 -29.48 -73.02 -138.68
CA GLY A 45 -29.46 -73.77 -137.42
C GLY A 45 -28.69 -75.10 -137.47
N GLY A 46 -27.90 -75.36 -138.51
CA GLY A 46 -26.97 -76.51 -138.58
C GLY A 46 -27.61 -77.86 -138.94
N LYS A 47 -28.85 -77.88 -139.43
CA LYS A 47 -29.60 -79.13 -139.71
C LYS A 47 -29.25 -79.73 -141.08
N SER A 48 -29.05 -81.05 -141.16
CA SER A 48 -28.72 -81.76 -142.41
C SER A 48 -29.96 -82.11 -143.25
N CYS A 49 -29.78 -82.36 -144.56
CA CYS A 49 -30.88 -82.78 -145.44
C CYS A 49 -31.62 -84.04 -144.94
N LYS A 50 -30.93 -84.96 -144.27
CA LYS A 50 -31.54 -86.14 -143.65
C LYS A 50 -32.42 -85.77 -142.44
N GLN A 51 -31.94 -84.88 -141.58
CA GLN A 51 -32.68 -84.43 -140.39
C GLN A 51 -33.92 -83.61 -140.77
N LEU A 52 -33.80 -82.73 -141.76
CA LEU A 52 -34.95 -81.98 -142.25
C LEU A 52 -35.93 -82.85 -143.03
N ALA A 53 -35.46 -83.84 -143.79
CA ALA A 53 -36.35 -84.81 -144.41
C ALA A 53 -37.10 -85.64 -143.36
N ALA A 54 -36.43 -86.06 -142.28
CA ALA A 54 -37.07 -86.76 -141.18
C ALA A 54 -38.05 -85.86 -140.41
N ALA A 55 -37.73 -84.58 -140.20
CA ALA A 55 -38.66 -83.62 -139.58
C ALA A 55 -39.86 -83.31 -140.49
N ASP A 56 -39.65 -83.19 -141.80
CA ASP A 56 -40.69 -83.01 -142.82
C ASP A 56 -41.58 -84.26 -142.94
N GLN A 57 -40.99 -85.45 -142.82
CA GLN A 57 -41.71 -86.73 -142.73
C GLN A 57 -42.50 -86.84 -141.42
N ALA A 58 -41.92 -86.49 -140.27
CA ALA A 58 -42.59 -86.51 -138.98
C ALA A 58 -43.71 -85.48 -138.88
N LEU A 59 -43.54 -84.29 -139.49
CA LEU A 59 -44.60 -83.30 -139.66
C LEU A 59 -45.72 -83.84 -140.55
N ARG A 60 -45.40 -84.54 -141.65
CA ARG A 60 -46.42 -85.21 -142.49
C ARG A 60 -47.11 -86.37 -141.80
N GLU A 61 -46.42 -87.13 -140.97
CA GLU A 61 -47.03 -88.22 -140.18
C GLU A 61 -47.93 -87.67 -139.06
N ALA A 62 -47.52 -86.59 -138.39
CA ALA A 62 -48.29 -85.98 -137.31
C ALA A 62 -49.50 -85.18 -137.80
N PHE A 63 -49.40 -84.55 -138.98
CA PHE A 63 -50.44 -83.65 -139.49
C PHE A 63 -51.07 -84.11 -140.83
N GLY A 64 -50.69 -85.27 -141.37
CA GLY A 64 -51.12 -85.79 -142.67
C GLY A 64 -50.46 -85.07 -143.87
N ASP A 65 -50.48 -85.70 -145.06
CA ASP A 65 -49.96 -85.11 -146.32
C ASP A 65 -50.67 -83.80 -146.74
N SER A 66 -51.74 -83.44 -146.03
CA SER A 66 -52.52 -82.22 -146.17
C SER A 66 -52.64 -81.46 -144.83
N ALA A 67 -51.55 -81.35 -144.09
CA ALA A 67 -51.46 -80.48 -142.92
C ALA A 67 -51.71 -79.01 -143.32
N PRO A 68 -52.79 -78.36 -142.86
CA PRO A 68 -53.01 -76.96 -143.18
C PRO A 68 -52.06 -76.13 -142.32
N GLN A 69 -50.99 -75.63 -142.94
CA GLN A 69 -50.01 -74.71 -142.36
C GLN A 69 -50.65 -73.49 -141.66
N ALA A 70 -51.93 -73.20 -141.98
CA ALA A 70 -52.78 -72.22 -141.32
C ALA A 70 -53.00 -72.49 -139.82
N ALA A 71 -53.33 -73.72 -139.40
CA ALA A 71 -53.75 -73.96 -138.01
C ALA A 71 -52.62 -73.73 -136.98
N LEU A 72 -51.37 -73.98 -137.37
CA LEU A 72 -50.20 -73.73 -136.52
C LEU A 72 -49.83 -72.24 -136.51
N GLN A 73 -50.00 -71.56 -137.64
CA GLN A 73 -49.85 -70.11 -137.73
C GLN A 73 -50.90 -69.40 -136.86
N ASP A 74 -52.15 -69.88 -136.85
CA ASP A 74 -53.25 -69.33 -136.06
C ASP A 74 -53.00 -69.45 -134.55
N ALA A 75 -52.45 -70.57 -134.06
CA ALA A 75 -52.14 -70.73 -132.64
C ALA A 75 -50.97 -69.84 -132.18
N THR A 76 -49.92 -69.70 -133.01
CA THR A 76 -48.84 -68.75 -132.72
C THR A 76 -49.29 -67.30 -132.84
N ALA A 77 -50.21 -66.99 -133.77
CA ALA A 77 -50.82 -65.67 -133.89
C ALA A 77 -51.67 -65.36 -132.64
N ALA A 78 -52.50 -66.30 -132.18
CA ALA A 78 -53.29 -66.12 -130.97
C ALA A 78 -52.43 -65.92 -129.71
N PHE A 79 -51.29 -66.60 -129.60
CA PHE A 79 -50.35 -66.38 -128.49
C PHE A 79 -49.62 -65.04 -128.62
N ALA A 80 -49.20 -64.65 -129.82
CA ALA A 80 -48.60 -63.35 -130.07
C ALA A 80 -49.60 -62.22 -129.75
N ASP A 81 -50.86 -62.35 -130.16
CA ASP A 81 -51.93 -61.39 -129.88
C ASP A 81 -52.23 -61.28 -128.37
N LEU A 82 -52.21 -62.41 -127.64
CA LEU A 82 -52.36 -62.41 -126.18
C LEU A 82 -51.14 -61.81 -125.47
N ALA A 83 -49.93 -62.12 -125.95
CA ALA A 83 -48.69 -61.56 -125.40
C ALA A 83 -48.61 -60.06 -125.66
N ASP A 84 -48.98 -59.60 -126.85
CA ASP A 84 -49.07 -58.18 -127.22
C ASP A 84 -50.18 -57.48 -126.43
N GLY A 85 -51.32 -58.15 -126.21
CA GLY A 85 -52.41 -57.68 -125.37
C GLY A 85 -52.02 -57.52 -123.90
N LEU A 86 -51.04 -58.28 -123.40
CA LEU A 86 -50.52 -58.20 -122.03
C LEU A 86 -49.28 -57.31 -121.88
N ALA A 87 -48.51 -57.11 -122.96
CA ALA A 87 -47.30 -56.30 -122.94
C ALA A 87 -47.59 -54.85 -122.53
N ALA A 88 -48.64 -54.24 -123.08
CA ALA A 88 -49.03 -52.88 -122.73
C ALA A 88 -49.47 -52.75 -121.25
N PRO A 89 -50.41 -53.57 -120.72
CA PRO A 89 -50.76 -53.58 -119.30
C PRO A 89 -49.58 -53.82 -118.34
N LEU A 90 -48.67 -54.73 -118.68
CA LEU A 90 -47.50 -55.01 -117.84
C LEU A 90 -46.50 -53.86 -117.86
N SER A 91 -46.30 -53.19 -119.00
CA SER A 91 -45.46 -52.00 -119.09
C SER A 91 -46.03 -50.83 -118.29
N GLU A 92 -47.36 -50.69 -118.27
CA GLU A 92 -48.07 -49.66 -117.48
C GLU A 92 -47.95 -49.95 -115.99
N LEU A 93 -48.11 -51.22 -115.58
CA LEU A 93 -47.91 -51.65 -114.20
C LEU A 93 -46.46 -51.43 -113.76
N GLN A 94 -45.48 -51.76 -114.59
CA GLN A 94 -44.07 -51.51 -114.30
C GLN A 94 -43.81 -50.02 -114.11
N ARG A 95 -44.26 -49.15 -115.03
CA ARG A 95 -44.13 -47.69 -114.90
C ARG A 95 -44.83 -47.15 -113.66
N SER A 96 -45.99 -47.69 -113.32
CA SER A 96 -46.72 -47.35 -112.09
C SER A 96 -45.94 -47.76 -110.84
N LEU A 97 -45.37 -48.97 -110.81
CA LEU A 97 -44.54 -49.45 -109.70
C LEU A 97 -43.24 -48.66 -109.56
N GLU A 98 -42.60 -48.27 -110.68
CA GLU A 98 -41.42 -47.42 -110.68
C GLU A 98 -41.75 -46.03 -110.12
N THR A 99 -42.89 -45.45 -110.52
CA THR A 99 -43.38 -44.15 -110.02
C THR A 99 -43.67 -44.22 -108.51
N VAL A 100 -44.37 -45.26 -108.05
CA VAL A 100 -44.65 -45.48 -106.63
C VAL A 100 -43.37 -45.73 -105.85
N SER A 101 -42.44 -46.52 -106.39
CA SER A 101 -41.14 -46.79 -105.75
C SER A 101 -40.28 -45.53 -105.65
N ALA A 102 -40.26 -44.68 -106.68
CA ALA A 102 -39.58 -43.39 -106.66
C ALA A 102 -40.21 -42.47 -105.62
N SER A 103 -41.53 -42.29 -105.66
CA SER A 103 -42.28 -41.49 -104.67
C SER A 103 -42.08 -41.98 -103.24
N ALA A 104 -42.05 -43.31 -103.01
CA ALA A 104 -41.79 -43.87 -101.69
C ALA A 104 -40.36 -43.61 -101.22
N ARG A 105 -39.36 -43.69 -102.10
CA ARG A 105 -37.97 -43.34 -101.76
C ARG A 105 -37.85 -41.86 -101.43
N ASP A 106 -38.49 -41.00 -102.21
CA ASP A 106 -38.49 -39.55 -101.99
C ASP A 106 -39.16 -39.20 -100.65
N GLU A 107 -40.31 -39.81 -100.31
CA GLU A 107 -40.98 -39.58 -99.03
C GLU A 107 -40.19 -40.11 -97.83
N VAL A 108 -39.50 -41.25 -97.98
CA VAL A 108 -38.59 -41.77 -96.94
C VAL A 108 -37.39 -40.83 -96.77
N ALA A 109 -36.79 -40.34 -97.85
CA ALA A 109 -35.68 -39.39 -97.79
C ALA A 109 -36.11 -38.05 -97.17
N ALA A 110 -37.28 -37.53 -97.55
CA ALA A 110 -37.86 -36.33 -96.97
C ALA A 110 -38.19 -36.52 -95.47
N SER A 111 -38.73 -37.69 -95.09
CA SER A 111 -39.03 -38.01 -93.70
C SER A 111 -37.78 -38.17 -92.84
N LEU A 112 -36.72 -38.79 -93.38
CA LEU A 112 -35.42 -38.88 -92.71
C LEU A 112 -34.79 -37.49 -92.52
N THR A 113 -34.88 -36.64 -93.55
CA THR A 113 -34.41 -35.24 -93.47
C THR A 113 -35.20 -34.44 -92.42
N ARG A 114 -36.52 -34.63 -92.33
CA ARG A 114 -37.36 -34.00 -91.29
C ARG A 114 -37.04 -34.52 -89.89
N ALA A 115 -36.79 -35.83 -89.74
CA ALA A 115 -36.44 -36.44 -88.47
C ALA A 115 -35.08 -35.96 -87.97
N THR A 116 -34.05 -35.99 -88.82
CA THR A 116 -32.71 -35.47 -88.49
C THR A 116 -32.75 -33.99 -88.11
N ALA A 117 -33.46 -33.15 -88.87
CA ALA A 117 -33.65 -31.74 -88.51
C ALA A 117 -34.49 -31.52 -87.24
N ALA A 118 -35.37 -32.46 -86.86
CA ALA A 118 -36.09 -32.41 -85.60
C ALA A 118 -35.20 -32.81 -84.42
N ASP A 119 -34.37 -33.84 -84.60
CA ASP A 119 -33.40 -34.31 -83.60
C ASP A 119 -32.32 -33.26 -83.32
N GLU A 120 -31.80 -32.60 -84.37
CA GLU A 120 -30.85 -31.49 -84.24
C GLU A 120 -31.45 -30.33 -83.44
N ARG A 121 -32.68 -29.92 -83.77
CA ARG A 121 -33.40 -28.86 -83.03
C ARG A 121 -33.70 -29.25 -81.58
N ALA A 122 -34.02 -30.51 -81.33
CA ALA A 122 -34.24 -31.01 -79.98
C ALA A 122 -32.94 -31.00 -79.16
N ALA A 123 -31.82 -31.41 -79.76
CA ALA A 123 -30.51 -31.37 -79.14
C ALA A 123 -30.05 -29.93 -78.85
N GLU A 124 -30.28 -28.98 -79.76
CA GLU A 124 -30.02 -27.56 -79.55
C GLU A 124 -30.87 -26.98 -78.42
N ALA A 125 -32.17 -27.29 -78.39
CA ALA A 125 -33.09 -26.84 -77.34
C ALA A 125 -32.70 -27.41 -75.96
N ASP A 126 -32.31 -28.69 -75.91
CA ASP A 126 -31.80 -29.32 -74.69
C ASP A 126 -30.49 -28.68 -74.23
N GLY A 127 -29.56 -28.38 -75.15
CA GLY A 127 -28.33 -27.66 -74.86
C GLY A 127 -28.57 -26.25 -74.31
N HIS A 128 -29.54 -25.51 -74.88
CA HIS A 128 -29.94 -24.21 -74.37
C HIS A 128 -30.60 -24.29 -72.99
N ARG A 129 -31.43 -25.31 -72.74
CA ARG A 129 -32.05 -25.54 -71.43
C ARG A 129 -30.99 -25.84 -70.37
N GLN A 130 -30.06 -26.77 -70.65
CA GLN A 130 -28.96 -27.09 -69.75
C GLN A 130 -28.10 -25.86 -69.44
N ALA A 131 -27.71 -25.09 -70.47
CA ALA A 131 -26.93 -23.87 -70.28
C ALA A 131 -27.68 -22.80 -69.45
N ALA A 132 -29.01 -22.72 -69.55
CA ALA A 132 -29.83 -21.82 -68.74
C ALA A 132 -29.92 -22.30 -67.27
N GLU A 133 -30.10 -23.61 -67.06
CA GLU A 133 -30.11 -24.22 -65.73
C GLU A 133 -28.76 -24.05 -65.01
N ASP A 134 -27.64 -24.25 -65.71
CA ASP A 134 -26.30 -24.07 -65.15
C ASP A 134 -26.03 -22.61 -64.77
N ARG A 135 -26.45 -21.65 -65.62
CA ARG A 135 -26.36 -20.21 -65.27
C ARG A 135 -27.23 -19.85 -64.08
N ALA A 136 -28.43 -20.43 -63.96
CA ALA A 136 -29.31 -20.19 -62.83
C ALA A 136 -28.69 -20.72 -61.54
N ARG A 137 -28.13 -21.94 -61.55
CA ARG A 137 -27.40 -22.51 -60.40
C ARG A 137 -26.20 -21.65 -60.01
N GLN A 138 -25.38 -21.24 -60.98
CA GLN A 138 -24.25 -20.36 -60.70
C GLN A 138 -24.69 -19.03 -60.06
N ALA A 139 -25.77 -18.42 -60.57
CA ALA A 139 -26.30 -17.19 -60.01
C ALA A 139 -26.84 -17.37 -58.58
N GLU A 140 -27.45 -18.52 -58.27
CA GLU A 140 -27.90 -18.85 -56.91
C GLU A 140 -26.73 -19.06 -55.95
N ASP A 141 -25.67 -19.73 -56.40
CA ASP A 141 -24.44 -19.95 -55.62
C ASP A 141 -23.70 -18.64 -55.37
N ASP A 142 -23.56 -17.78 -56.39
CA ASP A 142 -22.96 -16.45 -56.26
C ASP A 142 -23.78 -15.57 -55.29
N ALA A 143 -25.12 -15.61 -55.39
CA ALA A 143 -26.01 -14.87 -54.49
C ALA A 143 -25.92 -15.37 -53.05
N ARG A 144 -25.73 -16.68 -52.84
CA ARG A 144 -25.51 -17.27 -51.52
C ARG A 144 -24.17 -16.83 -50.94
N ALA A 145 -23.09 -16.95 -51.71
CA ALA A 145 -21.76 -16.51 -51.31
C ALA A 145 -21.73 -15.03 -50.92
N ALA A 146 -22.36 -14.15 -51.73
CA ALA A 146 -22.46 -12.73 -51.43
C ALA A 146 -23.25 -12.43 -50.15
N ARG A 147 -24.30 -13.20 -49.84
CA ARG A 147 -25.05 -13.07 -48.59
C ARG A 147 -24.24 -13.52 -47.38
N ASP A 148 -23.50 -14.60 -47.51
CA ASP A 148 -22.65 -15.13 -46.44
C ASP A 148 -21.51 -14.14 -46.13
N GLU A 149 -20.84 -13.60 -47.16
CA GLU A 149 -19.81 -12.56 -47.00
C GLU A 149 -20.38 -11.28 -46.36
N ALA A 150 -21.56 -10.83 -46.78
CA ALA A 150 -22.23 -9.68 -46.16
C ALA A 150 -22.56 -9.93 -44.67
N GLN A 151 -23.00 -11.15 -44.32
CA GLN A 151 -23.24 -11.51 -42.92
C GLN A 151 -21.96 -11.56 -42.09
N GLU A 152 -20.86 -12.07 -42.65
CA GLU A 152 -19.56 -12.07 -41.99
C GLU A 152 -19.06 -10.65 -41.73
N HIS A 153 -19.16 -9.75 -42.72
CA HIS A 153 -18.83 -8.34 -42.53
C HIS A 153 -19.69 -7.65 -41.48
N GLN A 154 -20.99 -7.92 -41.46
CA GLN A 154 -21.91 -7.40 -40.45
C GLN A 154 -21.50 -7.89 -39.05
N ARG A 155 -21.23 -9.18 -38.88
CA ARG A 155 -20.75 -9.75 -37.60
C ARG A 155 -19.41 -9.17 -37.18
N ALA A 156 -18.49 -8.97 -38.13
CA ALA A 156 -17.19 -8.36 -37.86
C ALA A 156 -17.33 -6.92 -37.36
N ARG A 157 -18.23 -6.13 -37.97
CA ARG A 157 -18.56 -4.76 -37.52
C ARG A 157 -19.16 -4.75 -36.12
N GLU A 158 -20.17 -5.58 -35.86
CA GLU A 158 -20.80 -5.68 -34.53
C GLU A 158 -19.79 -6.14 -33.46
N ASN A 159 -18.87 -7.04 -33.80
CA ASN A 159 -17.78 -7.44 -32.91
C ASN A 159 -16.81 -6.30 -32.64
N ALA A 160 -16.42 -5.53 -33.67
CA ALA A 160 -15.55 -4.37 -33.53
C ALA A 160 -16.19 -3.28 -32.68
N GLU A 161 -17.47 -2.96 -32.89
CA GLU A 161 -18.23 -1.99 -32.10
C GLU A 161 -18.34 -2.42 -30.63
N ARG A 162 -18.63 -3.71 -30.37
CA ARG A 162 -18.65 -4.24 -29.00
C ARG A 162 -17.28 -4.16 -28.33
N ALA A 163 -16.22 -4.48 -29.06
CA ALA A 163 -14.84 -4.38 -28.55
C ALA A 163 -14.47 -2.92 -28.24
N GLU A 164 -14.83 -1.97 -29.09
CA GLU A 164 -14.59 -0.54 -28.87
C GLU A 164 -15.38 -0.03 -27.64
N GLN A 165 -16.65 -0.40 -27.50
CA GLN A 165 -17.46 -0.05 -26.33
C GLN A 165 -16.90 -0.63 -25.04
N ALA A 166 -16.46 -1.90 -25.06
CA ALA A 166 -15.81 -2.54 -23.93
C ALA A 166 -14.50 -1.81 -23.55
N ALA A 167 -13.65 -1.51 -24.54
CA ALA A 167 -12.40 -0.78 -24.32
C ALA A 167 -12.64 0.61 -23.72
N ARG A 168 -13.65 1.35 -24.20
CA ARG A 168 -14.04 2.65 -23.62
C ARG A 168 -14.56 2.53 -22.20
N ALA A 169 -15.38 1.51 -21.92
CA ALA A 169 -15.90 1.26 -20.58
C ALA A 169 -14.77 0.91 -19.60
N ASP A 170 -13.80 0.10 -20.02
CA ASP A 170 -12.67 -0.29 -19.18
C ASP A 170 -11.67 0.86 -18.99
N ALA A 171 -11.42 1.68 -20.01
CA ALA A 171 -10.66 2.92 -19.86
C ALA A 171 -11.31 3.87 -18.84
N LYS A 172 -12.62 4.08 -18.92
CA LYS A 172 -13.35 4.91 -17.95
C LYS A 172 -13.32 4.35 -16.54
N LYS A 173 -13.40 3.02 -16.37
CA LYS A 173 -13.22 2.36 -15.06
C LYS A 173 -11.81 2.60 -14.53
N ALA A 174 -10.78 2.44 -15.37
CA ALA A 174 -9.40 2.68 -14.99
C ALA A 174 -9.17 4.14 -14.54
N GLU A 175 -9.70 5.12 -15.27
CA GLU A 175 -9.67 6.55 -14.89
C GLU A 175 -10.37 6.79 -13.54
N LEU A 176 -11.54 6.20 -13.32
CA LEU A 176 -12.25 6.32 -12.04
C LEU A 176 -11.47 5.67 -10.87
N HIS A 177 -10.81 4.53 -11.12
CA HIS A 177 -9.94 3.89 -10.12
C HIS A 177 -8.72 4.76 -9.81
N GLN A 178 -8.09 5.33 -10.83
CA GLN A 178 -6.97 6.27 -10.65
C GLN A 178 -7.41 7.50 -9.87
N ALA A 179 -8.51 8.16 -10.24
CA ALA A 179 -9.04 9.32 -9.55
C ALA A 179 -9.38 9.02 -8.08
N ARG A 180 -9.93 7.83 -7.79
CA ARG A 180 -10.19 7.38 -6.40
C ARG A 180 -8.90 7.15 -5.62
N ALA A 181 -7.88 6.57 -6.25
CA ALA A 181 -6.58 6.34 -5.62
C ALA A 181 -5.89 7.68 -5.31
N GLU A 182 -5.90 8.63 -6.25
CA GLU A 182 -5.37 9.98 -6.07
C GLU A 182 -6.11 10.75 -4.98
N ALA A 183 -7.45 10.70 -4.97
CA ALA A 183 -8.26 11.31 -3.92
C ALA A 183 -7.99 10.71 -2.54
N SER A 184 -7.86 9.38 -2.45
CA SER A 184 -7.50 8.69 -1.20
C SER A 184 -6.11 9.08 -0.72
N ALA A 185 -5.13 9.15 -1.63
CA ALA A 185 -3.76 9.56 -1.31
C ALA A 185 -3.71 11.01 -0.81
N ALA A 186 -4.47 11.91 -1.46
CA ALA A 186 -4.59 13.31 -1.03
C ALA A 186 -5.20 13.43 0.37
N ALA A 187 -6.29 12.70 0.65
CA ALA A 187 -6.92 12.69 1.96
C ALA A 187 -5.98 12.15 3.06
N THR A 188 -5.24 11.06 2.77
CA THR A 188 -4.23 10.53 3.71
C THR A 188 -3.11 11.55 3.96
N ALA A 189 -2.65 12.25 2.93
CA ALA A 189 -1.61 13.28 3.07
C ALA A 189 -2.11 14.49 3.89
N GLU A 190 -3.37 14.91 3.72
CA GLU A 190 -3.98 15.97 4.51
C GLU A 190 -4.12 15.57 5.99
N HIS A 191 -4.64 14.37 6.28
CA HIS A 191 -4.72 13.84 7.63
C HIS A 191 -3.34 13.72 8.29
N ALA A 192 -2.31 13.27 7.56
CA ALA A 192 -0.95 13.20 8.08
C ALA A 192 -0.38 14.58 8.42
N ARG A 193 -0.67 15.61 7.61
CA ARG A 193 -0.27 17.01 7.88
C ARG A 193 -0.99 17.56 9.11
N ALA A 194 -2.30 17.34 9.23
CA ALA A 194 -3.08 17.76 10.39
C ALA A 194 -2.56 17.12 11.68
N ALA A 195 -2.33 15.79 11.67
CA ALA A 195 -1.78 15.06 12.81
C ALA A 195 -0.36 15.53 13.18
N ALA A 196 0.48 15.85 12.20
CA ALA A 196 1.82 16.38 12.44
C ALA A 196 1.78 17.77 13.10
N GLU A 197 0.83 18.63 12.72
CA GLU A 197 0.67 19.97 13.29
C GLU A 197 0.07 19.93 14.70
N GLU A 198 -0.90 19.04 14.94
CA GLU A 198 -1.40 18.74 16.29
C GLU A 198 -0.25 18.25 17.19
N ALA A 199 0.56 17.29 16.73
CA ALA A 199 1.70 16.79 17.48
C ALA A 199 2.74 17.87 17.79
N ARG A 200 2.98 18.82 16.88
CA ARG A 200 3.86 19.98 17.14
C ARG A 200 3.26 20.90 18.20
N THR A 201 1.97 21.17 18.11
CA THR A 201 1.25 21.99 19.08
C THR A 201 1.30 21.38 20.48
N GLU A 202 1.07 20.06 20.59
CA GLU A 202 1.14 19.36 21.87
C GLU A 202 2.56 19.30 22.44
N ARG A 203 3.59 19.12 21.58
CA ARG A 203 5.00 19.23 22.02
C ARG A 203 5.32 20.62 22.55
N ALA A 204 4.92 21.68 21.84
CA ALA A 204 5.13 23.06 22.28
C ALA A 204 4.42 23.36 23.61
N LYS A 205 3.20 22.84 23.81
CA LYS A 205 2.51 22.91 25.11
C LYS A 205 3.28 22.16 26.20
N GLY A 206 3.76 20.95 25.90
CA GLY A 206 4.56 20.14 26.82
C GLY A 206 5.86 20.83 27.23
N GLU A 207 6.60 21.40 26.28
CA GLU A 207 7.82 22.19 26.51
C GLU A 207 7.53 23.43 27.38
N LYS A 208 6.43 24.15 27.11
CA LYS A 208 6.00 25.29 27.93
C LYS A 208 5.68 24.87 29.37
N LEU A 209 4.94 23.77 29.56
CA LEU A 209 4.62 23.25 30.89
C LEU A 209 5.87 22.77 31.62
N ALA A 210 6.81 22.13 30.93
CA ALA A 210 8.08 21.72 31.50
C ALA A 210 8.92 22.93 31.95
N ALA A 211 8.98 23.99 31.15
CA ALA A 211 9.65 25.23 31.52
C ALA A 211 9.00 25.91 32.75
N GLN A 212 7.66 25.94 32.80
CA GLN A 212 6.92 26.45 33.96
C GLN A 212 7.18 25.62 35.23
N LEU A 213 7.24 24.29 35.10
CA LEU A 213 7.57 23.41 36.22
C LEU A 213 8.99 23.66 36.71
N ALA A 214 9.97 23.79 35.81
CA ALA A 214 11.35 24.11 36.17
C ALA A 214 11.47 25.45 36.91
N GLU A 215 10.79 26.49 36.41
CA GLU A 215 10.72 27.82 37.06
C GLU A 215 10.09 27.71 38.47
N ARG A 216 9.01 26.95 38.62
CA ARG A 216 8.37 26.74 39.93
C ARG A 216 9.24 25.95 40.89
N THR A 217 9.97 24.95 40.40
CA THR A 217 10.95 24.20 41.21
C THR A 217 12.09 25.10 41.67
N GLU A 218 12.59 25.99 40.81
CA GLU A 218 13.60 26.99 41.19
C GLU A 218 13.07 27.97 42.24
N GLN A 219 11.86 28.52 42.04
CA GLN A 219 11.20 29.40 43.01
C GLN A 219 11.02 28.72 44.39
N LEU A 220 10.61 27.45 44.40
CA LEU A 220 10.50 26.67 45.63
C LEU A 220 11.86 26.41 46.28
N GLY A 221 12.90 26.18 45.49
CA GLY A 221 14.28 26.05 45.98
C GLY A 221 14.74 27.32 46.69
N VAL A 222 14.54 28.48 46.06
CA VAL A 222 14.86 29.79 46.66
C VAL A 222 14.06 30.03 47.94
N ALA A 223 12.73 29.84 47.92
CA ALA A 223 11.89 30.04 49.10
C ALA A 223 12.25 29.08 50.25
N THR A 224 12.67 27.86 49.92
CA THR A 224 13.15 26.89 50.93
C THR A 224 14.48 27.36 51.54
N ALA A 225 15.43 27.81 50.72
CA ALA A 225 16.69 28.35 51.20
C ALA A 225 16.52 29.62 52.05
N GLU A 226 15.58 30.50 51.68
CA GLU A 226 15.23 31.68 52.49
C GLU A 226 14.62 31.29 53.84
N ARG A 227 13.69 30.32 53.85
CA ARG A 227 13.11 29.78 55.10
C ARG A 227 14.21 29.22 56.00
N ASP A 228 15.09 28.40 55.46
CA ASP A 228 16.16 27.74 56.21
C ASP A 228 17.16 28.78 56.76
N ALA A 229 17.50 29.80 55.97
CA ALA A 229 18.33 30.92 56.42
C ALA A 229 17.68 31.74 57.55
N VAL A 230 16.35 31.94 57.50
CA VAL A 230 15.59 32.60 58.57
C VAL A 230 15.56 31.74 59.83
N GLN A 231 15.42 30.42 59.70
CA GLN A 231 15.47 29.48 60.83
C GLN A 231 16.86 29.49 61.48
N ASP A 232 17.94 29.40 60.70
CA ASP A 232 19.32 29.49 61.19
C ASP A 232 19.61 30.85 61.85
N ALA A 233 19.04 31.93 61.34
CA ALA A 233 19.15 33.25 61.97
C ALA A 233 18.41 33.30 63.31
N LEU A 234 17.18 32.76 63.38
CA LEU A 234 16.38 32.67 64.59
C LEU A 234 17.08 31.85 65.67
N ASP A 235 17.65 30.70 65.31
CA ASP A 235 18.35 29.84 66.26
C ASP A 235 19.64 30.49 66.76
N ARG A 236 20.38 31.23 65.90
CA ARG A 236 21.52 32.06 66.34
C ARG A 236 21.10 33.15 67.33
N GLU A 237 19.98 33.84 67.09
CA GLU A 237 19.46 34.84 68.02
C GLU A 237 19.01 34.22 69.34
N ARG A 238 18.40 33.02 69.32
CA ARG A 238 18.06 32.27 70.53
C ARG A 238 19.31 31.92 71.34
N THR A 239 20.35 31.41 70.70
CA THR A 239 21.63 31.11 71.37
C THR A 239 22.24 32.38 71.98
N ARG A 240 22.28 33.49 71.22
CA ARG A 240 22.76 34.78 71.73
C ARG A 240 21.96 35.28 72.93
N ALA A 241 20.64 35.13 72.90
CA ALA A 241 19.77 35.53 74.00
C ALA A 241 20.03 34.68 75.25
N VAL A 242 20.22 33.36 75.10
CA VAL A 242 20.57 32.46 76.21
C VAL A 242 21.95 32.81 76.77
N ASP A 243 22.96 33.02 75.92
CA ASP A 243 24.31 33.41 76.35
C ASP A 243 24.30 34.76 77.09
N ALA A 244 23.57 35.75 76.56
CA ALA A 244 23.40 37.06 77.20
C ALA A 244 22.70 36.94 78.56
N GLN A 245 21.65 36.11 78.65
CA GLN A 245 20.98 35.82 79.91
C GLN A 245 21.93 35.16 80.91
N GLN A 246 22.72 34.17 80.50
CA GLN A 246 23.73 33.52 81.35
C GLN A 246 24.80 34.51 81.82
N GLN A 247 25.26 35.41 80.94
CA GLN A 247 26.21 36.47 81.30
C GLN A 247 25.62 37.46 82.31
N LEU A 248 24.35 37.84 82.14
CA LEU A 248 23.65 38.70 83.10
C LEU A 248 23.48 38.02 84.45
N VAL A 249 23.08 36.75 84.48
CA VAL A 249 23.00 35.96 85.72
C VAL A 249 24.37 35.88 86.39
N ALA A 250 25.44 35.54 85.65
CA ALA A 250 26.79 35.50 86.20
C ALA A 250 27.29 36.86 86.71
N ARG A 251 26.89 37.97 86.08
CA ARG A 251 27.18 39.33 86.57
C ARG A 251 26.42 39.66 87.84
N LEU A 252 25.15 39.26 87.93
CA LEU A 252 24.34 39.42 89.14
C LEU A 252 24.91 38.60 90.30
N ASP A 253 25.33 37.36 90.05
CA ASP A 253 25.95 36.50 91.06
C ASP A 253 27.28 37.09 91.55
N ARG A 254 28.11 37.63 90.66
CA ARG A 254 29.33 38.34 91.04
C ARG A 254 29.03 39.60 91.84
N ALA A 255 28.10 40.43 91.39
CA ALA A 255 27.72 41.64 92.10
C ALA A 255 27.11 41.34 93.49
N ALA A 256 26.38 40.24 93.61
CA ALA A 256 25.87 39.75 94.89
C ALA A 256 27.01 39.29 95.81
N ALA A 257 27.97 38.52 95.28
CA ALA A 257 29.17 38.11 96.02
C ALA A 257 30.03 39.31 96.46
N ASP A 258 30.22 40.30 95.57
CA ASP A 258 30.94 41.55 95.89
C ASP A 258 30.20 42.35 96.98
N LEU A 259 28.86 42.45 96.89
CA LEU A 259 28.05 43.12 97.91
C LEU A 259 28.14 42.42 99.27
N ASP A 260 28.14 41.09 99.30
CA ASP A 260 28.29 40.32 100.53
C ASP A 260 29.70 40.46 101.10
N ALA A 261 30.74 40.49 100.26
CA ALA A 261 32.11 40.78 100.68
C ALA A 261 32.25 42.21 101.27
N GLU A 262 31.63 43.22 100.65
CA GLU A 262 31.60 44.59 101.18
C GLU A 262 30.81 44.68 102.49
N ARG A 263 29.72 43.92 102.64
CA ARG A 263 28.98 43.84 103.92
C ARG A 263 29.82 43.21 105.02
N ASP A 264 30.55 42.15 104.71
CA ASP A 264 31.44 41.50 105.66
C ASP A 264 32.62 42.42 106.03
N HIS A 265 33.18 43.13 105.06
CA HIS A 265 34.21 44.15 105.31
C HIS A 265 33.67 45.31 106.17
N ALA A 266 32.45 45.78 105.91
CA ALA A 266 31.79 46.80 106.72
C ALA A 266 31.52 46.33 108.16
N ARG A 267 31.09 45.06 108.35
CA ARG A 267 30.93 44.45 109.68
C ARG A 267 32.26 44.33 110.41
N GLU A 268 33.33 43.96 109.71
CA GLU A 268 34.68 43.89 110.26
C GLU A 268 35.17 45.27 110.70
N LEU A 269 35.02 46.29 109.87
CA LEU A 269 35.34 47.69 110.21
C LEU A 269 34.50 48.19 111.39
N GLU A 270 33.20 47.90 111.43
CA GLU A 270 32.33 48.27 112.54
C GLU A 270 32.78 47.59 113.85
N GLN A 271 33.16 46.31 113.79
CA GLN A 271 33.71 45.58 114.92
C GLN A 271 35.04 46.19 115.39
N GLN A 272 35.97 46.49 114.48
CA GLN A 272 37.23 47.17 114.78
C GLN A 272 36.99 48.55 115.43
N LEU A 273 36.00 49.31 114.97
CA LEU A 273 35.60 50.60 115.56
C LEU A 273 35.03 50.42 116.97
N ARG A 274 34.16 49.42 117.19
CA ARG A 274 33.63 49.12 118.54
C ARG A 274 34.75 48.73 119.49
N ASP A 275 35.68 47.90 119.04
CA ASP A 275 36.82 47.45 119.83
C ASP A 275 37.76 48.64 120.14
N ALA A 276 38.01 49.52 119.17
CA ALA A 276 38.80 50.75 119.37
C ALA A 276 38.11 51.74 120.33
N VAL A 277 36.79 51.92 120.24
CA VAL A 277 36.02 52.76 121.17
C VAL A 277 36.00 52.14 122.57
N HIS A 278 35.84 50.82 122.67
CA HIS A 278 35.94 50.11 123.94
C HIS A 278 37.31 50.31 124.56
N GLN A 279 38.39 50.11 123.77
CA GLN A 279 39.77 50.31 124.19
C GLN A 279 40.00 51.74 124.68
N SER A 280 39.58 52.75 123.91
CA SER A 280 39.68 54.16 124.29
C SER A 280 38.91 54.49 125.57
N ARG A 281 37.75 53.87 125.80
CA ARG A 281 36.99 54.02 127.05
C ARG A 281 37.70 53.39 128.23
N THR A 282 38.29 52.20 128.08
CA THR A 282 39.13 51.60 129.12
C THR A 282 40.34 52.46 129.42
N ASP A 283 41.06 52.94 128.40
CA ASP A 283 42.22 53.81 128.57
C ASP A 283 41.83 55.12 129.27
N ALA A 284 40.70 55.73 128.90
CA ALA A 284 40.17 56.93 129.54
C ALA A 284 39.73 56.67 131.00
N ALA A 285 39.13 55.52 131.30
CA ALA A 285 38.77 55.12 132.66
C ALA A 285 40.04 54.92 133.52
N THR A 286 41.08 54.27 132.98
CA THR A 286 42.38 54.12 133.63
C THR A 286 43.06 55.46 133.87
N ALA A 287 43.04 56.36 132.87
CA ALA A 287 43.60 57.71 133.02
C ALA A 287 42.83 58.55 134.06
N SER A 288 41.50 58.45 134.10
CA SER A 288 40.66 59.14 135.09
C SER A 288 40.90 58.61 136.51
N ALA A 289 41.04 57.29 136.67
CA ALA A 289 41.40 56.68 137.94
C ALA A 289 42.80 57.14 138.41
N ALA A 290 43.78 57.19 137.50
CA ALA A 290 45.11 57.70 137.79
C ALA A 290 45.09 59.19 138.17
N LEU A 291 44.29 60.02 137.48
CA LEU A 291 44.12 61.43 137.81
C LEU A 291 43.47 61.62 139.19
N THR A 292 42.45 60.83 139.51
CA THR A 292 41.77 60.88 140.81
C THR A 292 42.74 60.50 141.94
N SER A 293 43.53 59.44 141.74
CA SER A 293 44.57 59.03 142.70
C SER A 293 45.65 60.11 142.87
N ALA A 294 46.08 60.75 141.79
CA ALA A 294 47.02 61.87 141.86
C ALA A 294 46.44 63.09 142.59
N GLN A 295 45.15 63.38 142.40
CA GLN A 295 44.45 64.45 143.12
C GLN A 295 44.33 64.17 144.61
N GLU A 296 44.06 62.92 145.00
CA GLU A 296 44.06 62.49 146.41
C GLU A 296 45.44 62.66 147.05
N GLN A 297 46.50 62.20 146.38
CA GLN A 297 47.89 62.41 146.83
C GLN A 297 48.23 63.90 146.99
N THR A 298 47.76 64.75 146.08
CA THR A 298 48.01 66.20 146.15
C THR A 298 47.25 66.85 147.33
N ARG A 299 46.03 66.40 147.62
CA ARG A 299 45.25 66.87 148.78
C ARG A 299 45.88 66.44 150.10
N GLU A 300 46.39 65.21 150.16
CA GLU A 300 47.09 64.67 151.33
C GLU A 300 48.36 65.49 151.61
N LEU A 301 49.19 65.71 150.59
CA LEU A 301 50.37 66.58 150.69
C LEU A 301 50.02 68.02 151.06
N ALA A 302 48.91 68.57 150.56
CA ALA A 302 48.46 69.91 150.93
C ALA A 302 47.99 70.01 152.39
N ALA A 303 47.36 68.95 152.92
CA ALA A 303 46.97 68.85 154.32
C ALA A 303 48.21 68.77 155.23
N GLU A 304 49.20 67.94 154.87
CA GLU A 304 50.50 67.86 155.57
C GLU A 304 51.22 69.21 155.60
N LEU A 305 51.23 69.93 154.46
CA LEU A 305 51.89 71.23 154.36
C LEU A 305 51.18 72.32 155.18
N THR A 306 49.86 72.23 155.31
CA THR A 306 49.06 73.13 156.16
C THR A 306 49.31 72.86 157.65
N GLU A 307 49.43 71.59 158.03
CA GLU A 307 49.76 71.18 159.39
C GLU A 307 51.18 71.60 159.79
N HIS A 308 52.16 71.44 158.90
CA HIS A 308 53.52 71.94 159.14
C HIS A 308 53.58 73.48 159.25
N ARG A 309 52.80 74.21 158.44
CA ARG A 309 52.68 75.67 158.58
C ARG A 309 52.06 76.08 159.91
N ARG A 310 51.05 75.35 160.39
CA ARG A 310 50.43 75.58 161.69
C ARG A 310 51.43 75.37 162.83
N GLN A 311 52.19 74.29 162.79
CA GLN A 311 53.25 74.00 163.75
C GLN A 311 54.34 75.09 163.76
N ALA A 312 54.76 75.58 162.58
CA ALA A 312 55.72 76.67 162.48
C ALA A 312 55.18 78.00 163.04
N ALA A 313 53.90 78.30 162.81
CA ALA A 313 53.25 79.50 163.34
C ALA A 313 53.17 79.49 164.89
N THR A 314 52.90 78.33 165.49
CA THR A 314 52.88 78.19 166.96
C THR A 314 54.25 78.44 167.57
N VAL A 315 55.32 77.87 166.98
CA VAL A 315 56.69 78.08 167.46
C VAL A 315 57.14 79.54 167.34
N LEU A 316 56.69 80.25 166.30
CA LEU A 316 56.97 81.68 166.13
C LEU A 316 56.21 82.55 167.14
N ALA A 317 54.94 82.22 167.42
CA ALA A 317 54.14 82.92 168.42
C ALA A 317 54.73 82.78 169.84
N ASP A 318 55.19 81.59 170.21
CA ASP A 318 55.82 81.33 171.51
C ASP A 318 57.13 82.14 171.67
N ARG A 319 57.90 82.30 170.58
CA ARG A 319 59.11 83.12 170.57
C ARG A 319 58.81 84.60 170.77
N ASP A 320 57.80 85.12 170.08
CA ASP A 320 57.46 86.54 170.12
C ASP A 320 56.84 86.94 171.47
N ASP A 321 56.07 86.05 172.11
CA ASP A 321 55.56 86.28 173.48
C ASP A 321 56.70 86.33 174.51
N ALA A 322 57.71 85.45 174.36
CA ALA A 322 58.90 85.47 175.21
C ALA A 322 59.72 86.77 175.05
N LEU A 323 59.84 87.30 173.82
CA LEU A 323 60.53 88.56 173.54
C LEU A 323 59.75 89.77 174.07
N ALA A 324 58.42 89.78 173.96
CA ALA A 324 57.58 90.84 174.49
C ALA A 324 57.63 90.92 176.02
N ARG A 325 57.69 89.77 176.71
CA ARG A 325 57.88 89.70 178.17
C ARG A 325 59.23 90.29 178.59
N LEU A 326 60.31 89.95 177.88
CA LEU A 326 61.64 90.51 178.14
C LEU A 326 61.70 92.04 177.95
N ALA A 327 61.02 92.56 176.91
CA ALA A 327 60.98 93.99 176.64
C ALA A 327 60.20 94.79 177.70
N ARG A 328 59.15 94.22 178.31
CA ARG A 328 58.40 94.86 179.40
C ARG A 328 59.21 94.92 180.70
N VAL A 329 59.91 93.84 181.05
CA VAL A 329 60.80 93.81 182.21
C VAL A 329 61.92 94.84 182.09
N HIS A 330 62.49 95.01 180.89
CA HIS A 330 63.55 95.99 180.67
C HIS A 330 63.07 97.44 180.81
N ARG A 331 61.82 97.73 180.41
CA ARG A 331 61.25 99.08 180.47
C ARG A 331 60.93 99.52 181.90
N ILE A 332 60.42 98.61 182.73
CA ILE A 332 60.13 98.88 184.16
C ILE A 332 61.43 99.18 184.93
N ALA A 333 62.57 98.61 184.52
CA ALA A 333 63.85 98.81 185.19
C ALA A 333 64.50 100.19 184.95
N LEU A 334 64.04 100.98 183.98
CA LEU A 334 64.73 102.21 183.56
C LEU A 334 64.05 103.52 184.01
N ASP A 335 62.78 103.50 184.45
CA ASP A 335 61.98 104.74 184.59
C ASP A 335 61.52 105.12 186.02
N THR A 336 61.92 104.41 187.08
CA THR A 336 61.34 104.64 188.42
C THR A 336 62.37 104.90 189.53
N THR A 337 62.12 105.94 190.33
CA THR A 337 62.86 106.32 191.55
C THR A 337 62.40 105.52 192.78
N ALA A 338 63.28 105.48 193.79
CA ALA A 338 63.49 104.40 194.78
C ALA A 338 62.34 103.92 195.69
N GLU A 339 61.11 104.41 195.58
CA GLU A 339 59.99 103.96 196.43
C GLU A 339 58.87 103.21 195.68
N ASP A 340 58.79 103.30 194.34
CA ASP A 340 57.73 102.66 193.54
C ASP A 340 58.18 101.40 192.76
N LEU A 341 59.48 101.10 192.72
CA LEU A 341 60.06 100.00 191.93
C LEU A 341 59.62 98.59 192.38
N ARG A 342 59.19 98.44 193.63
CA ARG A 342 58.85 97.13 194.22
C ARG A 342 57.46 96.65 193.84
N THR A 343 56.51 97.57 193.61
CA THR A 343 55.12 97.22 193.27
C THR A 343 55.00 96.86 191.80
N ASP A 344 55.70 97.59 190.92
CA ASP A 344 55.58 97.41 189.47
C ASP A 344 56.35 96.19 188.92
N LEU A 345 57.49 95.82 189.52
CA LEU A 345 58.20 94.59 189.17
C LEU A 345 57.46 93.31 189.60
N LEU A 346 56.67 93.38 190.68
CA LEU A 346 55.88 92.22 191.16
C LEU A 346 54.61 91.98 190.33
N ALA A 347 53.98 93.03 189.76
CA ALA A 347 52.83 92.86 188.88
C ALA A 347 53.22 92.20 187.54
N GLU A 348 54.37 92.53 186.98
CA GLU A 348 54.77 92.04 185.65
C GLU A 348 55.47 90.67 185.68
N LEU A 349 56.19 90.33 186.76
CA LEU A 349 56.77 88.99 186.95
C LEU A 349 55.73 87.93 187.36
N LEU A 350 54.57 88.34 187.89
CA LEU A 350 53.47 87.47 188.27
C LEU A 350 52.33 87.43 187.25
N ALA A 351 52.51 88.00 186.04
CA ALA A 351 51.52 88.13 184.96
C ALA A 351 50.70 86.84 184.74
N LEU A 352 49.64 86.74 185.55
CA LEU A 352 48.52 85.82 185.48
C LEU A 352 47.62 86.33 184.35
N PRO A 353 47.19 85.44 183.45
CA PRO A 353 46.32 85.82 182.35
C PRO A 353 45.01 86.40 182.88
N ALA A 354 44.69 87.58 182.37
CA ALA A 354 43.32 88.05 182.27
C ALA A 354 42.55 87.08 181.36
N THR A 355 41.52 86.47 181.92
CA THR A 355 40.49 85.72 181.21
C THR A 355 39.81 86.59 180.14
N PRO A 356 39.74 86.14 178.88
CA PRO A 356 38.74 86.61 177.93
C PRO A 356 37.41 85.84 178.09
N PRO A 357 36.31 86.39 177.56
CA PRO A 357 34.92 86.04 177.86
C PRO A 357 34.35 84.92 176.97
N GLU A 358 33.13 84.48 177.32
CA GLU A 358 32.23 83.58 176.56
C GLU A 358 32.00 83.97 175.09
#